data_AF-A0A917FX40-F1
#
_entry.id   AF-A0A917FX40-F1
#
_cell.length_a   1.000
_cell.length_b   1.000
_cell.length_c   1.000
_cell.angle_alpha   90.00
_cell.angle_beta   90.00
_cell.angle_gamma   90.00
#
_symmetry.space_group_name_H-M   'P 1'
#
loop_
_entity.id
_entity.type
_entity.pdbx_description
1 polymer ?
#
loop_
_entity_poly.entity_id
_entity_poly.type
_entity_poly.pdbx_seq_one_letter_code
_entity_poly.pdbx_strand_id
1 'polypeptide(L)'
;MKGKNALECGARAELAQTKGKNALECGVLAELVQTKGKNALECGIRAEFAITKGKNALECGVLAELAQTKGKNALECGILAELAQTKGKNALECGVLAELAQTKGKNALEYGARASGACGCTH
;
A
#
# COMPACT_ATOMS: atom_id res chain seq x y z
N MET A 1 9.46 10.94 -8.06
CA MET A 1 9.30 12.41 -8.34
C MET A 1 8.93 13.28 -7.12
N LYS A 2 9.04 14.62 -7.20
CA LYS A 2 8.59 15.56 -6.14
C LYS A 2 7.74 16.71 -6.71
N GLY A 3 6.65 17.09 -6.05
CA GLY A 3 5.80 18.22 -6.46
C GLY A 3 4.52 18.35 -5.65
N LYS A 4 3.72 19.43 -5.82
CA LYS A 4 2.38 19.50 -5.18
C LYS A 4 1.48 18.35 -5.64
N ASN A 5 1.51 18.08 -6.94
CA ASN A 5 0.93 16.90 -7.59
C ASN A 5 2.11 16.18 -8.26
N ALA A 6 2.47 15.01 -7.76
CA ALA A 6 3.57 14.22 -8.29
C ALA A 6 2.99 12.93 -8.88
N LEU A 7 3.36 12.63 -10.13
CA LEU A 7 2.86 11.50 -10.90
C LEU A 7 4.05 10.74 -11.48
N GLU A 8 4.15 9.45 -11.17
CA GLU A 8 5.08 8.49 -11.77
C GLU A 8 4.32 7.39 -12.49
N CYS A 9 4.70 7.11 -13.74
CA CYS A 9 4.04 6.08 -14.55
C CYS A 9 5.07 5.31 -15.39
N GLY A 10 4.97 3.98 -15.42
CA GLY A 10 5.77 3.13 -16.32
C GLY A 10 7.26 3.15 -16.02
N ALA A 11 7.65 3.36 -14.76
CA ALA A 11 9.03 3.47 -14.36
C ALA A 11 9.64 2.09 -14.07
N ARG A 12 10.89 1.90 -14.48
CA ARG A 12 11.75 0.80 -14.02
C ARG A 12 12.99 1.38 -13.38
N ALA A 13 13.21 1.11 -12.10
CA ALA A 13 14.30 1.68 -11.32
C ALA A 13 14.70 0.73 -10.19
N GLU A 14 15.85 0.93 -9.56
CA GLU A 14 16.11 0.30 -8.25
C GLU A 14 15.23 0.96 -7.18
N LEU A 15 15.04 2.28 -7.30
CA LEU A 15 14.31 3.10 -6.33
C LEU A 15 13.33 4.05 -7.02
N ALA A 16 12.04 3.88 -6.75
CA ALA A 16 10.98 4.82 -7.11
C ALA A 16 10.47 5.54 -5.86
N GLN A 17 10.42 6.88 -5.91
CA GLN A 17 9.92 7.68 -4.78
C GLN A 17 9.11 8.88 -5.24
N THR A 18 7.81 8.86 -5.00
CA THR A 18 6.90 9.97 -5.33
C THR A 18 6.44 10.70 -4.08
N LYS A 19 6.72 11.99 -4.01
CA LYS A 19 6.38 12.84 -2.86
C LYS A 19 5.59 14.06 -3.29
N GLY A 20 4.40 14.25 -2.71
CA GLY A 20 3.58 15.42 -2.98
C GLY A 20 2.37 15.59 -2.08
N LYS A 21 1.56 16.63 -2.26
CA LYS A 21 0.24 16.68 -1.59
C LYS A 21 -0.64 15.59 -2.15
N ASN A 22 -0.63 15.45 -3.48
CA ASN A 22 -1.18 14.31 -4.21
C ASN A 22 0.00 13.59 -4.86
N ALA A 23 0.19 12.33 -4.51
CA ALA A 23 1.26 11.48 -5.02
C ALA A 23 0.62 10.26 -5.66
N LEU A 24 0.92 10.01 -6.93
CA LEU A 24 0.41 8.90 -7.71
C LEU A 24 1.58 8.15 -8.35
N GLU A 25 1.67 6.86 -8.11
CA GLU A 25 2.55 5.95 -8.84
C GLU A 25 1.72 4.87 -9.53
N CYS A 26 2.04 4.57 -10.79
CA CYS A 26 1.34 3.57 -11.58
C CYS A 26 2.30 2.77 -12.46
N GLY A 27 2.15 1.44 -12.51
CA GLY A 27 2.91 0.60 -13.44
C GLY A 27 4.43 0.67 -13.19
N VAL A 28 4.84 0.71 -11.93
CA VAL A 28 6.24 0.80 -11.53
C VAL A 28 6.79 -0.59 -11.24
N LEU A 29 8.00 -0.86 -11.73
CA LEU A 29 8.79 -2.03 -11.39
C LEU A 29 10.10 -1.59 -10.74
N ALA A 30 10.23 -1.77 -9.43
CA ALA A 30 11.42 -1.36 -8.70
C ALA A 30 11.66 -2.18 -7.44
N GLU A 31 12.89 -2.27 -6.94
CA GLU A 31 13.14 -2.97 -5.67
C GLU A 31 12.41 -2.27 -4.52
N LEU A 32 12.51 -0.94 -4.47
CA LEU A 32 11.85 -0.11 -3.47
C LEU A 32 10.96 0.96 -4.10
N VAL A 33 9.69 0.93 -3.72
CA VAL A 33 8.66 1.91 -4.10
C VAL A 33 8.18 2.65 -2.86
N GLN A 34 8.17 3.99 -2.90
CA GLN A 34 7.65 4.81 -1.81
C GLN A 34 6.81 6.00 -2.29
N THR A 35 5.50 5.90 -2.14
CA THR A 35 4.58 7.01 -2.38
C THR A 35 4.21 7.72 -1.09
N LYS A 36 4.46 9.03 -1.00
CA LYS A 36 4.12 9.84 0.18
C LYS A 36 3.33 11.09 -0.19
N GLY A 37 2.17 11.25 0.43
CA GLY A 37 1.41 12.49 0.29
C GLY A 37 0.24 12.66 1.23
N LYS A 38 -0.56 13.72 1.08
CA LYS A 38 -1.85 13.78 1.79
C LYS A 38 -2.80 12.76 1.18
N ASN A 39 -2.83 12.68 -0.15
CA ASN A 39 -3.44 11.61 -0.90
C ASN A 39 -2.30 10.88 -1.62
N ALA A 40 -2.10 9.61 -1.29
CA ALA A 40 -1.08 8.76 -1.86
C ALA A 40 -1.77 7.56 -2.51
N LEU A 41 -1.47 7.31 -3.77
CA LEU A 41 -2.06 6.24 -4.57
C LEU A 41 -0.95 5.49 -5.30
N GLU A 42 -0.92 4.18 -5.12
CA GLU A 42 -0.07 3.25 -5.85
C GLU A 42 -0.96 2.25 -6.61
N CYS A 43 -0.66 2.00 -7.89
CA CYS A 43 -1.43 1.10 -8.74
C CYS A 43 -0.51 0.27 -9.64
N GLY A 44 -0.71 -1.05 -9.70
CA GLY A 44 0.03 -1.91 -10.63
C GLY A 44 1.54 -1.89 -10.35
N ILE A 45 1.91 -2.02 -9.08
CA ILE A 45 3.30 -1.98 -8.63
C ILE A 45 3.84 -3.40 -8.53
N ARG A 46 5.08 -3.60 -8.99
CA ARG A 46 5.85 -4.80 -8.70
C ARG A 46 7.15 -4.40 -8.00
N ALA A 47 7.30 -4.78 -6.74
CA ALA A 47 8.47 -4.41 -5.95
C ALA A 47 8.93 -5.50 -5.00
N GLU A 48 10.07 -5.31 -4.33
CA GLU A 48 10.37 -6.07 -3.10
C GLU A 48 9.68 -5.38 -1.92
N PHE A 49 9.76 -4.06 -1.89
CA PHE A 49 9.19 -3.21 -0.85
C PHE A 49 8.28 -2.13 -1.46
N ALA A 50 6.99 -2.20 -1.18
CA ALA A 50 6.00 -1.17 -1.53
C ALA A 50 5.49 -0.46 -0.26
N ILE A 51 5.54 0.88 -0.25
CA ILE A 51 5.21 1.67 0.93
C ILE A 51 4.43 2.94 0.56
N THR A 52 3.11 2.91 0.76
CA THR A 52 2.24 4.06 0.62
C THR A 52 1.95 4.74 1.95
N LYS A 53 2.23 6.04 2.04
CA LYS A 53 1.93 6.84 3.24
C LYS A 53 1.13 8.09 2.91
N GLY A 54 0.00 8.28 3.60
CA GLY A 54 -0.72 9.53 3.52
C GLY A 54 -1.86 9.73 4.50
N LYS A 55 -2.64 10.81 4.37
CA LYS A 55 -3.91 10.90 5.11
C LYS A 55 -4.92 9.93 4.51
N ASN A 56 -5.00 9.91 3.19
CA ASN A 56 -5.66 8.88 2.40
C ASN A 56 -4.56 8.14 1.64
N ALA A 57 -4.38 6.86 1.95
CA ALA A 57 -3.39 5.99 1.34
C ALA A 57 -4.14 4.83 0.68
N LEU A 58 -3.88 4.60 -0.60
CA LEU A 58 -4.50 3.57 -1.40
C LEU A 58 -3.43 2.80 -2.18
N GLU A 59 -3.37 1.50 -1.98
CA GLU A 59 -2.57 0.57 -2.78
C GLU A 59 -3.51 -0.38 -3.53
N CYS A 60 -3.27 -0.55 -4.84
CA CYS A 60 -4.07 -1.44 -5.68
C CYS A 60 -3.19 -2.24 -6.64
N GLY A 61 -3.39 -3.56 -6.70
CA GLY A 61 -2.67 -4.41 -7.66
C GLY A 61 -1.15 -4.39 -7.41
N VAL A 62 -0.74 -4.55 -6.16
CA VAL A 62 0.66 -4.58 -5.75
C VAL A 62 1.11 -6.03 -5.63
N LEU A 63 2.25 -6.34 -6.21
CA LEU A 63 2.99 -7.58 -5.99
C LEU A 63 4.30 -7.23 -5.31
N ALA A 64 4.45 -7.59 -4.03
CA ALA A 64 5.64 -7.25 -3.25
C ALA A 64 6.02 -8.33 -2.24
N GLU A 65 7.26 -8.37 -1.74
CA GLU A 65 7.53 -9.19 -0.54
C GLU A 65 6.93 -8.50 0.69
N LEU A 66 7.07 -7.18 0.77
CA LEU A 66 6.51 -6.33 1.81
C LEU A 66 5.64 -5.22 1.23
N ALA A 67 4.36 -5.21 1.58
CA ALA A 67 3.43 -4.11 1.32
C ALA A 67 3.05 -3.39 2.63
N GLN A 68 3.08 -2.05 2.63
CA GLN A 68 2.71 -1.26 3.80
C GLN A 68 1.93 0.01 3.44
N THR A 69 0.62 -0.03 3.65
CA THR A 69 -0.24 1.15 3.56
C THR A 69 -0.46 1.80 4.92
N LYS A 70 -0.08 3.06 5.06
CA LYS A 70 -0.29 3.84 6.29
C LYS A 70 -1.04 5.14 6.04
N GLY A 71 -2.18 5.31 6.73
CA GLY A 71 -2.87 6.59 6.71
C GLY A 71 -3.99 6.77 7.72
N LYS A 72 -4.73 7.88 7.65
CA LYS A 72 -5.98 7.98 8.44
C LYS A 72 -7.04 7.08 7.84
N ASN A 73 -7.17 7.12 6.53
CA ASN A 73 -7.89 6.16 5.72
C ASN A 73 -6.84 5.39 4.90
N ALA A 74 -6.70 4.11 5.17
CA ALA A 74 -5.75 3.23 4.51
C ALA A 74 -6.55 2.11 3.83
N LEU A 75 -6.32 1.91 2.54
CA LEU A 75 -7.01 0.91 1.73
C LEU A 75 -5.98 0.14 0.91
N GLU A 76 -6.00 -1.18 1.05
CA GLU A 76 -5.24 -2.12 0.23
C GLU A 76 -6.20 -3.01 -0.55
N CYS A 77 -5.98 -3.14 -1.85
CA CYS A 77 -6.82 -3.96 -2.73
C CYS A 77 -5.98 -4.79 -3.72
N GLY A 78 -6.24 -6.09 -3.80
CA GLY A 78 -5.57 -6.97 -4.77
C GLY A 78 -4.05 -7.01 -4.55
N ILE A 79 -3.64 -7.13 -3.29
CA ILE A 79 -2.22 -7.22 -2.90
C ILE A 79 -1.83 -8.69 -2.86
N LEU A 80 -0.70 -9.03 -3.47
CA LEU A 80 -0.03 -10.32 -3.28
C LEU A 80 1.32 -10.05 -2.64
N ALA A 81 1.48 -10.48 -1.38
CA ALA A 81 2.74 -10.26 -0.67
C ALA A 81 3.11 -11.36 0.33
N GLU A 82 4.34 -11.41 0.81
CA GLU A 82 4.63 -12.28 1.97
C GLU A 82 4.10 -11.62 3.24
N LEU A 83 4.33 -10.30 3.38
CA LEU A 83 3.88 -9.49 4.49
C LEU A 83 3.09 -8.27 3.98
N ALA A 84 1.82 -8.18 4.38
CA ALA A 84 0.97 -7.02 4.14
C ALA A 84 0.61 -6.34 5.48
N GLN A 85 0.66 -5.00 5.52
CA GLN A 85 0.30 -4.24 6.71
C GLN A 85 -0.46 -2.96 6.38
N THR A 86 -1.78 -2.98 6.58
CA THR A 86 -2.60 -1.77 6.54
C THR A 86 -2.76 -1.16 7.92
N LYS A 87 -2.37 0.12 8.08
CA LYS A 87 -2.57 0.84 9.34
C LYS A 87 -3.30 2.16 9.13
N GLY A 88 -4.40 2.34 9.85
CA GLY A 88 -5.08 3.64 9.90
C GLY A 88 -6.18 3.78 10.92
N LYS A 89 -6.88 4.92 10.94
CA LYS A 89 -8.10 5.02 11.77
C LYS A 89 -9.20 4.19 11.15
N ASN A 90 -9.37 4.33 9.84
CA ASN A 90 -10.16 3.45 9.00
C ASN A 90 -9.17 2.69 8.12
N ALA A 91 -9.09 1.39 8.29
CA ALA A 91 -8.17 0.52 7.58
C ALA A 91 -8.98 -0.60 6.93
N LEU A 92 -8.81 -0.78 5.62
CA LEU A 92 -9.57 -1.77 4.86
C LEU A 92 -8.61 -2.54 3.96
N GLU A 93 -8.61 -3.86 4.09
CA GLU A 93 -7.91 -4.78 3.20
C GLU A 93 -8.93 -5.59 2.41
N CYS A 94 -8.76 -5.67 1.09
CA CYS A 94 -9.62 -6.44 0.20
C CYS A 94 -8.81 -7.28 -0.78
N GLY A 95 -9.02 -8.60 -0.82
CA GLY A 95 -8.34 -9.47 -1.78
C GLY A 95 -6.82 -9.49 -1.59
N VAL A 96 -6.37 -9.46 -0.33
CA VAL A 96 -4.96 -9.58 0.05
C VAL A 96 -4.60 -11.06 0.16
N LEU A 97 -3.64 -11.52 -0.62
CA LEU A 97 -3.06 -12.86 -0.50
C LEU A 97 -1.68 -12.69 0.12
N ALA A 98 -1.54 -13.05 1.40
CA ALA A 98 -0.25 -12.97 2.06
C ALA A 98 0.04 -14.11 3.02
N GLU A 99 1.31 -14.33 3.38
CA GLU A 99 1.60 -15.26 4.47
C GLU A 99 1.17 -14.64 5.82
N LEU A 100 1.47 -13.35 5.98
CA LEU A 100 1.11 -12.55 7.14
C LEU A 100 0.45 -11.24 6.70
N ALA A 101 -0.82 -11.07 7.05
CA ALA A 101 -1.56 -9.81 6.88
C ALA A 101 -1.88 -9.21 8.25
N GLN A 102 -1.79 -7.88 8.36
CA GLN A 102 -2.16 -7.16 9.58
C GLN A 102 -2.87 -5.83 9.27
N THR A 103 -4.19 -5.82 9.45
CA THR A 103 -4.96 -4.57 9.47
C THR A 103 -5.07 -4.02 10.89
N LYS A 104 -4.64 -2.78 11.10
CA LYS A 104 -4.74 -2.09 12.40
C LYS A 104 -5.49 -0.78 12.27
N GLY A 105 -6.54 -0.62 13.07
CA GLY A 105 -7.28 0.63 13.14
C GLY A 105 -8.45 0.62 14.11
N LYS A 106 -9.10 1.78 14.26
CA LYS A 106 -10.35 1.88 15.03
C LYS A 106 -11.49 1.18 14.30
N ASN A 107 -11.53 1.35 12.98
CA ASN A 107 -12.43 0.65 12.08
C ASN A 107 -11.55 -0.12 11.09
N ALA A 108 -11.08 -1.30 11.52
CA ALA A 108 -10.28 -2.21 10.71
C ALA A 108 -11.19 -3.29 10.11
N LEU A 109 -11.12 -3.48 8.80
CA LEU A 109 -11.90 -4.49 8.08
C LEU A 109 -11.00 -5.25 7.12
N GLU A 110 -11.12 -6.57 7.12
CA GLU A 110 -10.39 -7.48 6.24
C GLU A 110 -11.40 -8.34 5.48
N TYR A 111 -11.38 -8.28 4.15
CA TYR A 111 -12.25 -9.07 3.28
C TYR A 111 -11.42 -9.83 2.24
N GLY A 112 -11.62 -11.15 2.16
CA GLY A 112 -10.88 -11.96 1.19
C GLY A 112 -9.36 -12.01 1.45
N ALA A 113 -8.92 -11.66 2.66
CA ALA A 113 -7.56 -11.86 3.10
C ALA A 113 -7.33 -13.35 3.36
N ARG A 114 -6.48 -14.02 2.56
CA ARG A 114 -5.94 -15.33 2.92
C ARG A 114 -4.58 -15.09 3.52
N ALA A 115 -4.52 -15.14 4.84
CA ALA A 115 -3.28 -15.08 5.60
C ALA A 115 -3.11 -16.36 6.43
N SER A 116 -1.96 -17.00 6.33
CA SER A 116 -1.59 -18.18 7.11
C SER A 116 -1.45 -17.85 8.61
N GLY A 117 -1.37 -16.57 8.99
CA GLY A 117 -1.14 -16.11 10.36
C GLY A 117 -1.99 -14.96 10.91
N ALA A 118 -3.14 -14.60 10.32
CA ALA A 118 -3.90 -13.44 10.81
C ALA A 118 -4.77 -13.75 12.05
N CYS A 119 -4.30 -13.33 13.23
CA CYS A 119 -5.13 -13.02 14.39
C CYS A 119 -4.96 -11.52 14.71
N GLY A 120 -6.03 -10.74 14.56
CA GLY A 120 -5.96 -9.30 14.79
C GLY A 120 -7.25 -8.50 14.67
N CYS A 121 -8.43 -9.11 14.79
CA CYS A 121 -9.67 -8.35 14.95
C CYS A 121 -9.78 -7.84 16.41
N THR A 122 -9.37 -6.59 16.68
CA THR A 122 -9.79 -5.90 17.91
C THR A 122 -11.07 -5.10 17.60
N HIS A 123 -12.22 -5.62 18.03
CA HIS A 123 -13.42 -4.82 18.28
C HIS A 123 -13.40 -4.34 19.73
#